data_AF-A0A1V5LL40-F1
#
_entry.id   AF-A0A1V5LL40-F1
#
_cell.length_a   1.000
_cell.length_b   1.000
_cell.length_c   1.000
_cell.angle_alpha   90.00
_cell.angle_beta   90.00
_cell.angle_gamma   90.00
#
_symmetry.space_group_name_H-M   'P 1'
#
loop_
_entity.id
_entity.type
_entity.pdbx_description
1 polymer ?
#
loop_
_entity_poly.entity_id
_entity_poly.type
_entity_poly.pdbx_seq_one_letter_code
_entity_poly.pdbx_strand_id
1 'polypeptide(L)'
;MLKKILLAILILLIAGLAYLYLNKDKIARVAIEKSLPLIETSLLENLPGDVNRDDVKAVFDRIDVKVKEGKVDIMQMQTLLENFQQALKDQKVDEEEFHKVYAEIKKLAGD
;
A
#
# COMPACT_ATOMS: atom_id res chain seq x y z
N MET A 1 -32.23 -18.75 22.91
CA MET A 1 -31.84 -17.41 22.42
C MET A 1 -30.42 -17.37 21.87
N LEU A 2 -29.42 -17.95 22.56
CA LEU A 2 -28.02 -18.00 22.10
C LEU A 2 -27.83 -18.56 20.68
N LYS A 3 -28.52 -19.65 20.31
CA LYS A 3 -28.45 -20.23 18.95
C LYS A 3 -28.91 -19.26 17.85
N LYS A 4 -29.90 -18.39 18.12
CA LYS A 4 -30.38 -17.39 17.15
C LYS A 4 -29.37 -16.24 16.99
N ILE A 5 -28.72 -15.85 18.08
CA ILE A 5 -27.65 -14.83 18.07
C ILE A 5 -26.44 -15.36 17.29
N LEU A 6 -25.99 -16.58 17.57
CA LEU A 6 -24.90 -17.23 16.84
C LEU A 6 -25.21 -17.38 15.35
N LEU A 7 -26.45 -17.73 15.00
CA LEU A 7 -26.88 -17.82 13.61
C LEU A 7 -26.86 -16.45 12.92
N ALA A 8 -27.33 -15.39 13.59
CA ALA A 8 -27.29 -14.04 13.04
C ALA A 8 -25.86 -13.53 12.84
N ILE A 9 -24.95 -13.80 13.79
CA ILE A 9 -23.52 -13.48 13.66
C ILE A 9 -22.90 -14.24 12.48
N LEU A 10 -23.22 -15.52 12.31
CA LEU A 10 -22.73 -16.33 11.20
C LEU A 10 -23.21 -15.79 9.85
N ILE A 11 -24.48 -15.40 9.75
CA ILE A 11 -25.05 -14.79 8.54
C ILE A 11 -24.35 -13.46 8.23
N LEU A 12 -24.11 -12.62 9.24
CA LEU A 12 -23.38 -11.36 9.07
C LEU A 12 -21.93 -11.58 8.63
N LEU A 13 -21.25 -12.59 9.17
CA LEU A 13 -19.91 -12.96 8.73
C LEU A 13 -19.89 -13.41 7.28
N ILE A 14 -20.82 -14.27 6.86
CA ILE A 14 -20.92 -14.74 5.47
C ILE A 14 -21.25 -13.58 4.53
N ALA A 15 -22.20 -12.72 4.89
CA ALA A 15 -22.55 -11.54 4.11
C ALA A 15 -21.36 -10.56 4.00
N GLY A 16 -20.61 -10.36 5.08
CA GLY A 16 -19.37 -9.58 5.10
C GLY A 16 -18.32 -10.17 4.17
N LEU A 17 -18.03 -11.47 4.27
CA LEU A 17 -17.07 -12.15 3.41
C LEU A 17 -17.48 -12.11 1.94
N ALA A 18 -18.76 -12.28 1.63
CA ALA A 18 -19.29 -12.17 0.27
C ALA A 18 -19.13 -10.74 -0.28
N TYR A 19 -19.40 -9.71 0.53
CA TYR A 19 -19.17 -8.32 0.15
C TYR A 19 -17.69 -8.03 -0.09
N LEU A 20 -16.80 -8.54 0.77
CA LEU A 20 -15.35 -8.42 0.60
C LEU A 20 -14.88 -9.11 -0.70
N TYR A 21 -15.40 -10.29 -1.01
CA TYR A 21 -15.04 -11.04 -2.22
C TYR A 21 -15.47 -10.31 -3.50
N LEU A 22 -16.68 -9.76 -3.53
CA LEU A 22 -17.21 -9.02 -4.67
C LEU A 22 -16.54 -7.66 -4.89
N ASN A 23 -15.96 -7.06 -3.83
CA ASN A 23 -15.34 -5.73 -3.87
C ASN A 23 -13.83 -5.76 -3.60
N LYS A 24 -13.19 -6.92 -3.75
CA LYS A 24 -11.77 -7.16 -3.42
C LYS A 24 -10.83 -6.09 -3.99
N ASP A 25 -11.05 -5.66 -5.24
CA ASP A 25 -10.19 -4.69 -5.92
C ASP A 25 -10.35 -3.27 -5.32
N LYS A 26 -11.58 -2.93 -4.92
CA LYS A 26 -11.89 -1.65 -4.27
C LYS A 26 -11.27 -1.58 -2.88
N ILE A 27 -11.32 -2.69 -2.14
CA ILE A 27 -10.73 -2.78 -0.80
C ILE A 27 -9.21 -2.75 -0.87
N ALA A 28 -8.61 -3.50 -1.79
CA ALA A 28 -7.16 -3.50 -2.00
C ALA A 28 -6.67 -2.09 -2.37
N ARG A 29 -7.40 -1.38 -3.23
CA ARG A 29 -7.09 0.02 -3.56
C ARG A 29 -7.15 0.93 -2.33
N VAL A 30 -8.20 0.86 -1.53
CA VAL A 30 -8.30 1.67 -0.30
C VAL A 30 -7.16 1.35 0.67
N ALA A 31 -6.73 0.09 0.76
CA ALA A 31 -5.58 -0.28 1.57
C ALA A 31 -4.29 0.37 1.03
N ILE A 32 -4.05 0.29 -0.28
CA ILE A 32 -2.92 0.93 -0.95
C ILE A 32 -2.92 2.45 -0.74
N GLU A 33 -4.06 3.12 -0.95
CA GLU A 33 -4.22 4.57 -0.75
C GLU A 33 -3.82 4.99 0.67
N LYS A 34 -4.12 4.16 1.67
CA LYS A 34 -3.74 4.43 3.06
C LYS A 34 -2.29 4.10 3.39
N SER A 35 -1.68 3.16 2.66
CA SER A 35 -0.30 2.76 2.88
C SER A 35 0.70 3.72 2.23
N LEU A 36 0.38 4.28 1.06
CA LEU A 36 1.28 5.17 0.31
C LEU A 36 1.88 6.31 1.15
N PRO A 37 1.10 7.09 1.92
CA PRO A 37 1.65 8.16 2.77
C PRO A 37 2.59 7.66 3.88
N LEU A 38 2.39 6.43 4.35
CA LEU A 38 3.25 5.81 5.37
C LEU A 38 4.61 5.45 4.76
N ILE A 39 4.61 4.93 3.53
CA ILE A 39 5.85 4.64 2.79
C ILE A 39 6.59 5.94 2.51
N GLU A 40 5.88 6.96 2.03
CA GLU A 40 6.47 8.28 1.76
C GLU A 40 7.16 8.84 3.00
N THR A 41 6.46 8.86 4.13
CA THR A 41 7.00 9.37 5.40
C THR A 41 8.26 8.59 5.79
N SER A 42 8.21 7.26 5.74
CA SER A 42 9.33 6.41 6.10
C SER A 42 10.56 6.63 5.20
N LEU A 43 10.37 6.78 3.89
CA LEU A 43 11.45 7.10 2.96
C LEU A 43 12.00 8.51 3.21
N LEU A 44 11.13 9.50 3.42
CA LEU A 44 11.55 10.88 3.69
C LEU A 44 12.30 11.06 5.02
N GLU A 45 12.07 10.19 6.00
CA GLU A 45 12.81 10.14 7.26
C GLU A 45 14.18 9.48 7.11
N ASN A 46 14.34 8.58 6.15
CA ASN A 46 15.58 7.85 5.87
C ASN A 46 16.18 8.23 4.52
N LEU A 47 16.06 9.52 4.15
CA LEU A 47 16.49 10.03 2.86
C LEU A 47 18.02 9.95 2.71
N PRO A 48 18.56 9.21 1.74
CA PRO A 48 19.99 9.18 1.48
C PRO A 48 20.47 10.50 0.84
N GLY A 49 21.75 10.82 1.03
CA GLY A 49 22.31 12.13 0.70
C GLY A 49 22.39 12.45 -0.79
N ASP A 50 22.22 11.45 -1.65
CA ASP A 50 22.20 11.54 -3.11
C ASP A 50 20.78 11.76 -3.68
N VAL A 51 19.74 11.73 -2.85
CA VAL A 51 18.35 11.85 -3.28
C VAL A 51 17.75 13.19 -2.85
N ASN A 52 17.08 13.86 -3.79
CA ASN A 52 16.33 15.08 -3.50
C ASN A 52 14.95 14.75 -2.91
N ARG A 53 14.64 15.33 -1.76
CA ARG A 53 13.32 15.24 -1.10
C ARG A 53 12.17 15.67 -2.01
N ASP A 54 12.33 16.72 -2.80
CA ASP A 54 11.26 17.23 -3.66
C ASP A 54 10.95 16.28 -4.81
N ASP A 55 11.95 15.57 -5.31
CA ASP A 55 11.77 14.54 -6.33
C ASP A 55 10.98 13.35 -5.76
N VAL A 56 11.30 12.92 -4.53
CA VAL A 56 10.55 11.86 -3.85
C VAL A 56 9.09 12.25 -3.72
N LYS A 57 8.79 13.44 -3.21
CA LYS A 57 7.41 13.94 -3.09
C LYS A 57 6.69 13.96 -4.44
N ALA A 58 7.33 14.46 -5.48
CA ALA A 58 6.72 14.52 -6.81
C ALA A 58 6.39 13.13 -7.38
N VAL A 59 7.24 12.12 -7.10
CA VAL A 59 6.98 10.72 -7.45
C VAL A 59 5.77 10.18 -6.67
N PHE A 60 5.71 10.47 -5.37
CA PHE A 60 4.59 10.06 -4.50
C PHE A 60 3.25 10.70 -4.88
N ASP A 61 3.25 11.97 -5.25
CA ASP A 61 2.06 12.67 -5.77
C ASP A 61 1.56 12.01 -7.08
N ARG A 62 2.47 11.64 -7.98
CA ARG A 62 2.11 10.96 -9.24
C ARG A 62 1.47 9.59 -8.99
N ILE A 63 2.05 8.79 -8.10
CA ILE A 63 1.50 7.46 -7.80
C ILE A 63 0.17 7.55 -7.04
N ASP A 64 0.00 8.50 -6.11
CA ASP A 64 -1.26 8.73 -5.41
C ASP A 64 -2.42 9.03 -6.37
N VAL A 65 -2.19 9.92 -7.35
CA VAL A 65 -3.17 10.20 -8.41
C VAL A 65 -3.49 8.93 -9.21
N LYS A 66 -2.48 8.18 -9.64
CA LYS A 66 -2.69 6.94 -10.42
C LYS A 66 -3.45 5.88 -9.64
N VAL A 67 -3.20 5.73 -8.34
CA VAL A 67 -3.93 4.78 -7.49
C VAL A 67 -5.40 5.19 -7.39
N LYS A 68 -5.69 6.46 -7.12
CA LYS A 68 -7.06 7.00 -7.06
C LYS A 68 -7.81 6.80 -8.37
N GLU A 69 -7.15 7.08 -9.49
CA GLU A 69 -7.70 6.86 -10.84
C GLU A 69 -7.82 5.38 -11.21
N GLY A 70 -7.17 4.48 -10.48
CA GLY A 70 -7.18 3.04 -10.76
C GLY A 70 -6.31 2.60 -11.92
N LYS A 71 -5.29 3.39 -12.24
CA LYS A 71 -4.34 3.14 -13.31
C LYS A 71 -3.12 2.33 -12.84
N VAL A 72 -3.07 1.97 -11.56
CA VAL A 72 -2.02 1.12 -10.97
C VAL A 72 -2.52 -0.31 -10.86
N ASP A 73 -1.69 -1.25 -11.28
CA ASP A 73 -1.92 -2.67 -11.09
C ASP A 73 -1.85 -3.02 -9.59
N ILE A 74 -2.95 -3.55 -9.06
CA ILE A 74 -3.08 -3.87 -7.63
C ILE A 74 -2.06 -4.93 -7.19
N MET A 75 -1.74 -5.91 -8.04
CA MET A 75 -0.76 -6.95 -7.71
C MET A 75 0.64 -6.37 -7.59
N GLN A 76 1.05 -5.51 -8.55
CA GLN A 76 2.34 -4.83 -8.46
C GLN A 76 2.45 -4.00 -7.19
N MET A 77 1.33 -3.41 -6.79
CA MET A 77 1.27 -2.56 -5.61
C MET A 77 1.31 -3.35 -4.30
N GLN A 78 0.68 -4.52 -4.27
CA GLN A 78 0.82 -5.48 -3.18
C GLN A 78 2.25 -5.99 -3.04
N THR A 79 2.91 -6.35 -4.14
CA THR A 79 4.31 -6.77 -4.12
C THR A 79 5.22 -5.68 -3.55
N LEU A 80 5.00 -4.42 -3.92
CA LEU A 80 5.75 -3.31 -3.34
C LEU A 80 5.53 -3.16 -1.84
N LEU A 81 4.28 -3.29 -1.37
CA LEU A 81 3.95 -3.24 0.05
C LEU A 81 4.62 -4.37 0.82
N GLU A 82 4.64 -5.58 0.26
CA GLU A 82 5.34 -6.73 0.84
C GLU A 82 6.85 -6.50 0.91
N ASN A 83 7.45 -5.97 -0.16
CA ASN A 83 8.88 -5.62 -0.20
C ASN A 83 9.22 -4.53 0.83
N PHE A 84 8.39 -3.50 0.93
CA PHE A 84 8.57 -2.43 1.91
C PHE A 84 8.39 -2.93 3.36
N GLN A 85 7.42 -3.80 3.61
CA GLN A 85 7.27 -4.45 4.92
C GLN A 85 8.48 -5.32 5.28
N GLN A 86 9.09 -5.98 4.30
CA GLN A 86 10.33 -6.74 4.51
C GLN A 86 11.50 -5.83 4.85
N ALA A 87 11.65 -4.70 4.15
CA ALA A 87 12.67 -3.69 4.47
C ALA A 87 12.47 -3.11 5.88
N LEU A 88 11.24 -2.83 6.28
CA LEU A 88 10.93 -2.34 7.63
C LEU A 88 11.08 -3.38 8.76
N LYS A 89 11.42 -4.64 8.46
CA LYS A 89 11.50 -5.70 9.47
C LYS A 89 12.54 -5.39 10.55
N ASP A 90 13.61 -4.71 10.18
CA ASP A 90 14.68 -4.28 11.09
C ASP A 90 14.44 -2.86 11.65
N GLN A 91 13.21 -2.36 11.51
CA GLN A 91 12.70 -1.05 11.97
C GLN A 91 13.36 0.17 11.33
N LYS A 92 14.22 -0.01 10.34
CA LYS A 92 14.87 1.06 9.58
C LYS A 92 14.92 0.67 8.12
N VAL A 93 14.83 1.67 7.26
CA VAL A 93 15.10 1.54 5.83
C VAL A 93 16.54 1.98 5.64
N ASP A 94 17.43 1.08 5.24
CA ASP A 94 18.80 1.46 4.86
C ASP A 94 18.85 2.06 3.44
N GLU A 95 20.02 2.51 3.00
CA GLU A 95 20.19 3.16 1.70
C GLU A 95 19.87 2.21 0.53
N GLU A 96 20.26 0.93 0.63
CA GLU A 96 19.98 -0.07 -0.42
C GLU A 96 18.48 -0.35 -0.51
N GLU A 97 17.83 -0.53 0.64
CA GLU A 97 16.39 -0.72 0.76
C GLU A 97 15.61 0.50 0.28
N PHE A 98 16.08 1.71 0.61
CA PHE A 98 15.52 2.96 0.11
C PHE A 98 15.52 2.95 -1.42
N HIS A 99 16.68 2.73 -2.04
CA HIS A 99 16.78 2.78 -3.50
C HIS A 99 15.94 1.71 -4.17
N LYS A 100 15.87 0.51 -3.60
CA LYS A 100 15.03 -0.57 -4.10
C LYS A 100 13.56 -0.21 -4.08
N VAL A 101 13.04 0.22 -2.93
CA VAL A 101 11.62 0.61 -2.79
C VAL A 101 11.31 1.83 -3.65
N TYR A 102 12.17 2.85 -3.62
CA TYR A 102 11.98 4.07 -4.39
C TYR A 102 12.00 3.81 -5.92
N ALA A 103 12.88 2.93 -6.40
CA ALA A 103 12.89 2.54 -7.81
C ALA A 103 11.60 1.82 -8.24
N GLU A 104 11.06 0.93 -7.39
CA GLU A 104 9.78 0.28 -7.64
C GLU A 104 8.63 1.30 -7.70
N ILE A 105 8.61 2.30 -6.80
CA ILE A 105 7.60 3.38 -6.85
C ILE A 105 7.76 4.23 -8.11
N LYS A 106 8.98 4.62 -8.49
CA LYS A 106 9.23 5.37 -9.73
C LYS A 106 8.69 4.66 -10.95
N LYS A 107 8.95 3.35 -11.06
CA LYS A 107 8.42 2.52 -12.16
C LYS A 107 6.89 2.54 -12.22
N LEU A 108 6.22 2.49 -11.07
CA LEU A 108 4.75 2.54 -10.99
C LEU A 108 4.21 3.96 -11.27
N ALA A 109 4.94 4.98 -10.83
CA ALA A 109 4.70 6.39 -11.15
C ALA A 109 4.90 6.68 -12.64
N GLY A 110 5.60 5.82 -13.37
CA GLY A 110 5.82 5.91 -14.82
C GLY A 110 7.11 6.64 -15.20
N ASP A 111 8.07 6.67 -14.28
CA ASP A 111 9.42 7.20 -14.48
C ASP A 111 10.43 6.09 -14.83
#